data_AF-D9WEN8-F1
#
_entry.id   AF-D9WEN8-F1
#
_cell.length_a   1.000
_cell.length_b   1.000
_cell.length_c   1.000
_cell.angle_alpha   90.00
_cell.angle_beta   90.00
_cell.angle_gamma   90.00
#
_symmetry.space_group_name_H-M   'P 1'
#
loop_
_entity.id
_entity.type
_entity.pdbx_description
1 polymer ?
#
loop_
_entity_poly.entity_id
_entity_poly.type
_entity_poly.pdbx_seq_one_letter_code
_entity_poly.pdbx_strand_id
1 'polypeptide(L)'
;MAGGGAGRPRRPCAAGHQRRRGPGCAAPHPGGAVDHDAGRLAAPGSGPAAVLSGVAGVRRYGVMSESHSVPDQYILTLSCPDKQGIVHAVSSFLFMTGCNIEDSQQFGDRDTKLFFMRVHFRAVSPVKVEDLRASFAAVGDSFGMDWQIHRADQKMRVVLMVSKFGHCLNDLLFRSRIGALPVEIAAVVSNHTDFQELVGSYGVPFRHIPVTKDTKAQAEAELLELVRAENVELVVLARYMQVLSDDLCKQLSGRIINIHHSFLPSFKGAKPVPPGPCAR
;
A
#
# COMPACT_ATOMS: atom_id res chain seq x y z
N MET A 1 -52.77 43.60 -26.82
CA MET A 1 -51.67 43.93 -27.76
C MET A 1 -50.52 42.98 -27.44
N ALA A 2 -50.35 41.87 -28.15
CA ALA A 2 -49.85 41.70 -29.52
C ALA A 2 -48.31 41.62 -29.59
N GLY A 3 -47.81 40.52 -30.17
CA GLY A 3 -46.43 40.31 -30.66
C GLY A 3 -45.61 39.37 -29.76
N GLY A 4 -45.24 38.13 -30.10
CA GLY A 4 -45.14 37.47 -31.40
C GLY A 4 -43.71 37.48 -31.92
N GLY A 5 -43.07 36.30 -32.07
CA GLY A 5 -41.73 36.19 -32.67
C GLY A 5 -41.10 34.80 -32.58
N ALA A 6 -41.56 33.86 -33.42
CA ALA A 6 -40.93 32.58 -33.71
C ALA A 6 -39.76 32.75 -34.71
N GLY A 7 -38.77 31.83 -34.75
CA GLY A 7 -37.70 32.00 -35.76
C GLY A 7 -36.53 31.02 -35.96
N ARG A 8 -36.62 29.73 -35.60
CA ARG A 8 -36.12 28.57 -36.41
C ARG A 8 -34.59 28.47 -36.80
N PRO A 9 -34.11 27.37 -37.46
CA PRO A 9 -32.97 26.55 -36.98
C PRO A 9 -31.76 26.49 -37.95
N ARG A 10 -30.62 25.91 -37.51
CA ARG A 10 -29.58 25.37 -38.43
C ARG A 10 -28.81 24.15 -37.86
N ARG A 11 -29.05 22.97 -38.44
CA ARG A 11 -28.05 21.94 -38.82
C ARG A 11 -27.83 22.10 -40.35
N PRO A 12 -26.77 21.60 -41.05
CA PRO A 12 -26.20 20.25 -40.90
C PRO A 12 -24.70 20.09 -41.32
N CYS A 13 -24.31 18.83 -41.56
CA CYS A 13 -23.13 18.27 -42.27
C CYS A 13 -21.97 17.77 -41.40
N ALA A 14 -21.27 16.68 -41.71
CA ALA A 14 -21.53 15.40 -42.39
C ALA A 14 -20.20 14.62 -42.33
N ALA A 15 -20.28 13.30 -42.16
CA ALA A 15 -19.44 12.23 -42.73
C ALA A 15 -17.89 12.25 -42.59
N GLY A 16 -17.39 11.08 -42.16
CA GLY A 16 -16.25 10.41 -42.82
C GLY A 16 -15.12 9.93 -41.90
N HIS A 17 -15.04 8.63 -41.65
CA HIS A 17 -14.06 7.73 -42.31
C HIS A 17 -13.98 6.37 -41.63
N GLN A 18 -14.33 5.34 -42.40
CA GLN A 18 -13.94 3.95 -42.18
C GLN A 18 -12.41 3.83 -42.32
N ARG A 19 -11.75 3.03 -41.47
CA ARG A 19 -10.44 2.47 -41.79
C ARG A 19 -10.42 0.96 -41.57
N ARG A 20 -10.08 0.30 -42.67
CA ARG A 20 -9.92 -1.14 -42.90
C ARG A 20 -8.74 -1.70 -42.07
N ARG A 21 -8.88 -2.94 -41.62
CA ARG A 21 -7.80 -3.75 -41.01
C ARG A 21 -7.20 -4.71 -42.04
N GLY A 22 -5.87 -4.86 -41.99
CA GLY A 22 -5.05 -5.90 -42.63
C GLY A 22 -3.83 -5.32 -43.37
N PRO A 23 -2.68 -6.03 -43.51
CA PRO A 23 -2.40 -7.43 -43.14
C PRO A 23 -1.07 -7.69 -42.36
N GLY A 24 -0.98 -8.90 -41.78
CA GLY A 24 0.18 -9.82 -41.84
C GLY A 24 1.54 -9.43 -41.22
N CYS A 25 1.93 -10.10 -40.14
CA CYS A 25 3.33 -10.34 -39.79
C CYS A 25 3.59 -11.85 -39.74
N ALA A 26 4.56 -12.28 -40.54
CA ALA A 26 5.05 -13.65 -40.67
C ALA A 26 6.15 -13.93 -39.64
N ALA A 27 6.14 -15.14 -39.06
CA ALA A 27 7.20 -15.70 -38.23
C ALA A 27 8.08 -16.64 -39.09
N PRO A 28 9.39 -16.82 -38.78
CA PRO A 28 10.24 -17.75 -39.51
C PRO A 28 10.27 -19.17 -38.91
N HIS A 29 10.65 -20.09 -39.80
CA HIS A 29 10.59 -21.56 -39.76
C HIS A 29 11.58 -22.29 -38.80
N PRO A 30 11.39 -23.62 -38.62
CA PRO A 30 12.16 -24.47 -37.70
C PRO A 30 13.22 -25.38 -38.37
N GLY A 31 14.09 -25.99 -37.54
CA GLY A 31 14.39 -27.42 -37.61
C GLY A 31 15.74 -27.89 -38.21
N GLY A 32 16.49 -28.65 -37.41
CA GLY A 32 17.62 -29.51 -37.77
C GLY A 32 18.47 -29.80 -36.53
N ALA A 33 18.88 -31.01 -36.16
CA ALA A 33 18.81 -32.34 -36.75
C ALA A 33 18.93 -33.37 -35.60
N VAL A 34 18.41 -34.57 -35.81
CA VAL A 34 18.68 -35.76 -34.98
C VAL A 34 19.23 -36.81 -35.93
N ASP A 35 20.33 -37.45 -35.57
CA ASP A 35 20.53 -38.84 -35.96
C ASP A 35 21.31 -39.58 -34.85
N HIS A 36 20.72 -40.69 -34.43
CA HIS A 36 21.25 -41.64 -33.46
C HIS A 36 21.78 -42.83 -34.25
N ASP A 37 23.05 -43.17 -34.07
CA ASP A 37 23.55 -44.48 -34.49
C ASP A 37 23.98 -45.29 -33.26
N ALA A 38 23.54 -46.55 -33.25
CA ALA A 38 23.64 -47.50 -32.16
C ALA A 38 24.65 -48.59 -32.53
N GLY A 39 25.72 -48.73 -31.74
CA GLY A 39 26.73 -49.77 -31.88
C GLY A 39 26.90 -50.58 -30.60
N ARG A 40 26.66 -51.88 -30.70
CA ARG A 40 26.53 -52.93 -29.66
C ARG A 40 27.83 -53.37 -28.97
N LEU A 41 27.66 -53.78 -27.69
CA LEU A 41 28.19 -54.96 -26.95
C LEU A 41 29.70 -55.33 -26.96
N ALA A 42 30.29 -55.45 -25.76
CA ALA A 42 30.84 -56.71 -25.19
C ALA A 42 31.46 -56.49 -23.78
N ALA A 43 31.34 -57.49 -22.90
CA ALA A 43 32.04 -57.67 -21.62
C ALA A 43 32.81 -59.03 -21.68
N PRO A 44 33.48 -59.59 -20.64
CA PRO A 44 34.15 -59.06 -19.42
C PRO A 44 35.60 -59.63 -19.22
N GLY A 45 36.31 -59.22 -18.16
CA GLY A 45 37.53 -59.92 -17.65
C GLY A 45 38.13 -59.18 -16.43
N SER A 46 37.99 -59.70 -15.21
CA SER A 46 38.90 -60.61 -14.47
C SER A 46 40.09 -59.93 -13.77
N GLY A 47 40.15 -59.96 -12.42
CA GLY A 47 41.38 -59.78 -11.65
C GLY A 47 41.27 -58.91 -10.38
N PRO A 48 41.70 -59.37 -9.18
CA PRO A 48 41.44 -58.71 -7.90
C PRO A 48 42.60 -57.88 -7.32
N ALA A 49 42.23 -57.06 -6.33
CA ALA A 49 42.99 -56.59 -5.16
C ALA A 49 44.26 -55.71 -5.36
N ALA A 50 44.16 -54.46 -4.92
CA ALA A 50 45.23 -53.79 -4.18
C ALA A 50 44.66 -52.61 -3.38
N VAL A 51 44.84 -52.68 -2.06
CA VAL A 51 44.72 -51.58 -1.09
C VAL A 51 45.84 -50.59 -1.40
N LEU A 52 45.61 -49.28 -1.32
CA LEU A 52 46.58 -48.30 -0.79
C LEU A 52 45.97 -46.88 -0.71
N SER A 53 46.22 -46.28 0.46
CA SER A 53 46.02 -44.89 0.86
C SER A 53 46.57 -43.88 -0.15
N GLY A 54 45.84 -42.78 -0.38
CA GLY A 54 46.31 -41.67 -1.22
C GLY A 54 45.40 -40.45 -1.17
N VAL A 55 45.82 -39.44 -0.40
CA VAL A 55 45.20 -38.11 -0.27
C VAL A 55 45.19 -37.41 -1.64
N ALA A 56 44.02 -37.02 -2.13
CA ALA A 56 43.88 -36.11 -3.27
C ALA A 56 42.76 -35.10 -3.00
N GLY A 57 43.14 -33.82 -2.99
CA GLY A 57 42.33 -32.70 -2.54
C GLY A 57 41.01 -32.53 -3.29
N VAL A 58 39.93 -32.49 -2.52
CA VAL A 58 38.70 -31.84 -2.97
C VAL A 58 38.92 -30.34 -2.84
N ARG A 59 39.19 -29.66 -3.95
CA ARG A 59 39.01 -28.21 -4.01
C ARG A 59 37.54 -27.94 -3.68
N ARG A 60 37.30 -27.44 -2.48
CA ARG A 60 36.03 -26.81 -2.12
C ARG A 60 35.83 -25.66 -3.11
N TYR A 61 34.99 -25.86 -4.11
CA TYR A 61 34.36 -24.73 -4.79
C TYR A 61 33.52 -24.04 -3.72
N GLY A 62 34.07 -22.97 -3.14
CA GLY A 62 33.31 -22.05 -2.33
C GLY A 62 32.22 -21.48 -3.21
N VAL A 63 30.98 -21.89 -2.95
CA VAL A 63 29.82 -21.12 -3.41
C VAL A 63 29.94 -19.79 -2.67
N MET A 64 30.48 -18.78 -3.35
CA MET A 64 30.31 -17.40 -2.90
C MET A 64 28.81 -17.14 -3.02
N SER A 65 28.12 -17.33 -1.89
CA SER A 65 26.78 -16.81 -1.68
C SER A 65 26.92 -15.29 -1.74
N GLU A 66 26.84 -14.72 -2.94
CA GLU A 66 26.42 -13.33 -3.08
C GLU A 66 25.05 -13.25 -2.43
N SER A 67 25.04 -12.71 -1.21
CA SER A 67 23.84 -12.24 -0.56
C SER A 67 23.25 -11.20 -1.49
N HIS A 68 22.34 -11.62 -2.36
CA HIS A 68 21.49 -10.73 -3.13
C HIS A 68 20.60 -10.05 -2.10
N SER A 69 21.10 -8.96 -1.50
CA SER A 69 20.26 -8.05 -0.73
C SER A 69 19.18 -7.58 -1.68
N VAL A 70 17.93 -7.91 -1.38
CA VAL A 70 16.79 -7.39 -2.13
C VAL A 70 16.97 -5.86 -2.21
N PRO A 71 17.02 -5.28 -3.42
CA PRO A 71 17.29 -3.85 -3.54
C PRO A 71 16.25 -3.05 -2.77
N ASP A 72 16.71 -2.03 -2.05
CA ASP A 72 15.84 -1.21 -1.21
C ASP A 72 14.75 -0.55 -2.08
N GLN A 73 13.50 -0.79 -1.70
CA GLN A 73 12.31 -0.28 -2.35
C GLN A 73 11.67 0.82 -1.49
N TYR A 74 11.12 1.82 -2.15
CA TYR A 74 10.57 3.03 -1.53
C TYR A 74 9.31 3.47 -2.24
N ILE A 75 8.46 4.18 -1.50
CA ILE A 75 7.25 4.79 -2.03
C ILE A 75 7.32 6.29 -1.73
N LEU A 76 7.20 7.09 -2.79
CA LEU A 76 6.95 8.52 -2.74
C LEU A 76 5.46 8.77 -2.93
N THR A 77 4.83 9.46 -2.00
CA THR A 77 3.48 10.02 -2.16
C THR A 77 3.56 11.53 -2.07
N LEU A 78 2.85 12.23 -2.95
CA LEU A 78 2.79 13.68 -2.92
C LEU A 78 1.41 14.22 -3.33
N SER A 79 1.11 15.40 -2.81
CA SER A 79 0.02 16.25 -3.27
C SER A 79 0.48 17.72 -3.36
N CYS A 80 0.05 18.46 -4.39
CA CYS A 80 0.42 19.86 -4.58
C CYS A 80 -0.56 20.57 -5.52
N PRO A 81 -0.52 21.91 -5.62
CA PRO A 81 -1.24 22.62 -6.67
C PRO A 81 -0.79 22.16 -8.07
N ASP A 82 -1.75 21.86 -8.95
CA ASP A 82 -1.48 21.33 -10.28
C ASP A 82 -0.77 22.38 -11.17
N LYS A 83 0.43 22.04 -11.62
CA LYS A 83 1.31 22.89 -12.44
C LYS A 83 2.13 22.05 -13.40
N GLN A 84 2.49 22.65 -14.53
CA GLN A 84 3.37 22.01 -15.50
C GLN A 84 4.74 21.67 -14.86
N GLY A 85 5.25 20.48 -15.18
CA GLY A 85 6.62 20.07 -14.82
C GLY A 85 6.74 19.17 -13.59
N ILE A 86 5.66 18.94 -12.82
CA ILE A 86 5.71 18.09 -11.60
C ILE A 86 6.27 16.69 -11.92
N VAL A 87 5.67 15.99 -12.88
CA VAL A 87 6.10 14.62 -13.26
C VAL A 87 7.55 14.60 -13.74
N HIS A 88 7.97 15.62 -14.49
CA HIS A 88 9.34 15.73 -14.98
C HIS A 88 10.33 15.97 -13.84
N ALA A 89 10.01 16.85 -12.89
CA ALA A 89 10.87 17.12 -11.74
C ALA A 89 11.05 15.87 -10.87
N VAL A 90 9.96 15.15 -10.61
CA VAL A 90 9.98 13.92 -9.81
C VAL A 90 10.76 12.81 -10.53
N SER A 91 10.50 12.56 -11.81
CA SER A 91 11.21 11.51 -12.54
C SER A 91 12.69 11.83 -12.75
N SER A 92 13.02 13.10 -12.99
CA SER A 92 14.42 13.56 -13.09
C SER A 92 15.14 13.41 -11.75
N PHE A 93 14.51 13.77 -10.63
CA PHE A 93 15.07 13.54 -9.30
C PHE A 93 15.39 12.06 -9.07
N LEU A 94 14.45 11.16 -9.36
CA LEU A 94 14.65 9.72 -9.17
C LEU A 94 15.80 9.20 -10.06
N PHE A 95 15.86 9.65 -11.30
CA PHE A 95 16.96 9.29 -12.19
C PHE A 95 18.32 9.79 -11.68
N MET A 96 18.41 11.07 -11.28
CA MET A 96 19.64 11.68 -10.79
C MET A 96 20.14 11.09 -9.46
N THR A 97 19.24 10.52 -8.66
CA THR A 97 19.58 9.81 -7.42
C THR A 97 19.85 8.32 -7.61
N GLY A 98 19.94 7.85 -8.87
CA GLY A 98 20.23 6.44 -9.17
C GLY A 98 19.08 5.50 -8.79
N CYS A 99 17.84 5.98 -8.86
CA CYS A 99 16.64 5.19 -8.62
C CYS A 99 15.95 4.79 -9.93
N ASN A 100 15.27 3.64 -9.91
CA ASN A 100 14.43 3.15 -11.01
C ASN A 100 12.97 3.09 -10.56
N ILE A 101 12.04 3.55 -11.41
CA ILE A 101 10.60 3.51 -11.14
C ILE A 101 10.07 2.11 -11.45
N GLU A 102 9.32 1.53 -10.51
CA GLU A 102 8.65 0.23 -10.64
C GLU A 102 7.16 0.39 -10.95
N ASP A 103 6.49 1.32 -10.28
CA ASP A 103 5.08 1.66 -10.50
C ASP A 103 4.89 3.17 -10.29
N SER A 104 4.05 3.80 -11.10
CA SER A 104 3.76 5.22 -11.01
C SER A 104 2.31 5.49 -11.37
N GLN A 105 1.63 6.21 -10.49
CA GLN A 105 0.24 6.61 -10.66
C GLN A 105 0.10 8.09 -10.35
N GLN A 106 -0.69 8.78 -11.16
CA GLN A 106 -0.97 10.20 -10.98
C GLN A 106 -2.44 10.50 -11.22
N PHE A 107 -2.94 11.50 -10.51
CA PHE A 107 -4.30 11.97 -10.62
C PHE A 107 -4.33 13.49 -10.46
N GLY A 108 -4.88 14.18 -11.46
CA GLY A 108 -5.13 15.62 -11.39
C GLY A 108 -6.61 15.88 -11.17
N ASP A 109 -6.95 16.53 -10.06
CA ASP A 109 -8.31 16.94 -9.75
C ASP A 109 -8.56 18.35 -10.32
N ARG A 110 -9.46 18.42 -11.30
CA ARG A 110 -9.80 19.68 -11.98
C ARG A 110 -10.63 20.60 -11.11
N ASP A 111 -11.34 20.10 -10.11
CA ASP A 111 -12.24 20.87 -9.27
C ASP A 111 -11.44 21.54 -8.15
N THR A 112 -10.60 20.78 -7.45
CA THR A 112 -9.73 21.31 -6.38
C THR A 112 -8.42 21.92 -6.88
N LYS A 113 -8.06 21.71 -8.15
CA LYS A 113 -6.77 22.11 -8.75
C LYS A 113 -5.56 21.48 -8.05
N LEU A 114 -5.75 20.31 -7.44
CA LEU A 114 -4.69 19.54 -6.82
C LEU A 114 -4.21 18.43 -7.75
N PHE A 115 -2.91 18.17 -7.67
CA PHE A 115 -2.24 17.06 -8.31
C PHE A 115 -1.73 16.08 -7.26
N PHE A 116 -1.99 14.80 -7.47
CA PHE A 116 -1.58 13.70 -6.61
C PHE A 116 -0.70 12.74 -7.41
N MET A 117 0.35 12.23 -6.79
CA MET A 117 1.19 11.21 -7.40
C MET A 117 1.69 10.22 -6.35
N ARG A 118 1.73 8.95 -6.74
CA ARG A 118 2.35 7.87 -5.99
C ARG A 118 3.36 7.18 -6.89
N VAL A 119 4.59 7.07 -6.44
CA VAL A 119 5.69 6.41 -7.15
C VAL A 119 6.29 5.35 -6.27
N HIS A 120 6.26 4.10 -6.73
CA HIS A 120 7.04 3.00 -6.18
C HIS A 120 8.33 2.88 -6.97
N PHE A 121 9.47 2.93 -6.30
CA PHE A 121 10.78 2.92 -6.94
C PHE A 121 11.79 2.12 -6.13
N ARG A 122 12.84 1.64 -6.80
CA ARG A 122 13.99 0.96 -6.16
C ARG A 122 15.26 1.77 -6.35
N ALA A 123 16.13 1.75 -5.35
CA ALA A 123 17.48 2.30 -5.50
C ALA A 123 18.39 1.26 -6.17
N VAL A 124 19.20 1.68 -7.15
CA VAL A 124 20.15 0.78 -7.85
C VAL A 124 21.36 0.46 -6.96
N SER A 125 21.71 1.37 -6.05
CA SER A 125 22.71 1.17 -5.00
C SER A 125 22.09 1.48 -3.64
N PRO A 126 22.57 0.86 -2.54
CA PRO A 126 22.04 1.12 -1.20
C PRO A 126 22.08 2.61 -0.87
N VAL A 127 20.94 3.15 -0.41
CA VAL A 127 20.78 4.57 -0.04
C VAL A 127 19.93 4.66 1.22
N LYS A 128 20.23 5.61 2.11
CA LYS A 128 19.38 5.83 3.28
C LYS A 128 18.16 6.64 2.88
N VAL A 129 17.01 6.34 3.49
CA VAL A 129 15.76 7.05 3.19
C VAL A 129 15.87 8.53 3.55
N GLU A 130 16.66 8.87 4.57
CA GLU A 130 16.97 10.24 4.98
C GLU A 130 17.68 11.03 3.89
N ASP A 131 18.61 10.40 3.16
CA ASP A 131 19.36 11.04 2.08
C ASP A 131 18.45 11.34 0.87
N LEU A 132 17.54 10.41 0.55
CA LEU A 132 16.50 10.60 -0.46
C LEU A 132 15.56 11.76 -0.08
N ARG A 133 15.12 11.80 1.18
CA ARG A 133 14.26 12.88 1.69
C ARG A 133 14.97 14.24 1.62
N ALA A 134 16.22 14.31 2.08
CA ALA A 134 17.01 15.55 2.03
C ALA A 134 17.20 16.04 0.59
N SER A 135 17.47 15.12 -0.35
CA SER A 135 17.66 15.45 -1.76
C SER A 135 16.36 15.87 -2.46
N PHE A 136 15.20 15.31 -2.05
CA PHE A 136 13.90 15.64 -2.62
C PHE A 136 13.33 16.96 -2.08
N ALA A 137 13.78 17.42 -0.91
CA ALA A 137 13.23 18.61 -0.24
C ALA A 137 13.13 19.84 -1.15
N ALA A 138 14.19 20.13 -1.92
CA ALA A 138 14.19 21.27 -2.85
C ALA A 138 13.11 21.15 -3.96
N VAL A 139 12.85 19.94 -4.44
CA VAL A 139 11.77 19.67 -5.40
C VAL A 139 10.42 19.88 -4.72
N GLY A 140 10.23 19.31 -3.53
CA GLY A 140 9.02 19.48 -2.74
C GLY A 140 8.69 20.96 -2.49
N ASP A 141 9.67 21.73 -2.05
CA ASP A 141 9.52 23.17 -1.75
C ASP A 141 9.18 23.97 -3.02
N SER A 142 9.84 23.70 -4.14
CA SER A 142 9.64 24.44 -5.40
C SER A 142 8.22 24.32 -5.97
N PHE A 143 7.54 23.20 -5.71
CA PHE A 143 6.17 22.96 -6.14
C PHE A 143 5.14 23.14 -5.03
N GLY A 144 5.58 23.40 -3.79
CA GLY A 144 4.69 23.47 -2.62
C GLY A 144 4.01 22.13 -2.35
N MET A 145 4.78 21.05 -2.35
CA MET A 145 4.27 19.70 -2.14
C MET A 145 4.09 19.38 -0.66
N ASP A 146 2.97 18.73 -0.32
CA ASP A 146 2.88 17.85 0.84
C ASP A 146 3.29 16.45 0.39
N TRP A 147 4.40 15.95 0.89
CA TRP A 147 5.03 14.73 0.38
C TRP A 147 5.68 13.89 1.47
N GLN A 148 5.78 12.60 1.20
CA GLN A 148 6.43 11.63 2.07
C GLN A 148 7.18 10.59 1.24
N ILE A 149 8.38 10.21 1.69
CA ILE A 149 9.11 9.04 1.19
C ILE A 149 9.25 8.05 2.34
N HIS A 150 8.82 6.82 2.13
CA HIS A 150 8.97 5.71 3.09
C HIS A 150 9.54 4.48 2.40
N ARG A 151 10.17 3.59 3.17
CA ARG A 151 10.57 2.28 2.64
C ARG A 151 9.32 1.44 2.39
N ALA A 152 9.32 0.64 1.33
CA ALA A 152 8.18 -0.21 0.98
C ALA A 152 7.99 -1.39 1.96
N ASP A 153 9.03 -1.77 2.70
CA ASP A 153 9.01 -2.81 3.72
C ASP A 153 8.65 -2.30 5.13
N GLN A 154 8.57 -0.98 5.31
CA GLN A 154 8.21 -0.37 6.58
C GLN A 154 6.73 -0.62 6.85
N LYS A 155 6.44 -1.41 7.88
CA LYS A 155 5.08 -1.63 8.36
C LYS A 155 4.60 -0.43 9.13
N MET A 156 3.40 0.04 8.79
CA MET A 156 2.74 1.09 9.56
C MET A 156 2.37 0.57 10.95
N ARG A 157 2.68 1.35 11.99
CA ARG A 157 2.35 1.02 13.37
C ARG A 157 0.96 1.52 13.73
N VAL A 158 0.07 0.61 14.11
CA VAL A 158 -1.38 0.89 14.26
C VAL A 158 -1.90 0.53 15.64
N VAL A 159 -2.94 1.26 16.07
CA VAL A 159 -3.80 0.88 17.20
C VAL A 159 -5.18 0.53 16.69
N LEU A 160 -5.70 -0.61 17.14
CA LEU A 160 -7.08 -1.01 16.85
C LEU A 160 -7.97 -0.66 18.05
N MET A 161 -9.06 0.05 17.81
CA MET A 161 -10.06 0.37 18.82
C MET A 161 -11.32 -0.45 18.58
N VAL A 162 -11.82 -1.12 19.61
CA VAL A 162 -13.00 -1.99 19.54
C VAL A 162 -13.94 -1.74 20.73
N SER A 163 -15.23 -1.98 20.56
CA SER A 163 -16.19 -2.10 21.67
C SER A 163 -16.61 -3.55 21.84
N LYS A 164 -17.90 -3.89 21.71
CA LYS A 164 -18.41 -5.26 21.88
C LYS A 164 -18.56 -6.06 20.59
N PHE A 165 -18.35 -5.44 19.43
CA PHE A 165 -18.54 -6.07 18.13
C PHE A 165 -17.18 -6.39 17.48
N GLY A 166 -16.71 -7.63 17.63
CA GLY A 166 -15.34 -8.03 17.28
C GLY A 166 -15.10 -8.49 15.84
N HIS A 167 -16.11 -8.51 14.96
CA HIS A 167 -15.92 -9.08 13.61
C HIS A 167 -14.82 -8.37 12.81
N CYS A 168 -14.76 -7.03 12.85
CA CYS A 168 -13.68 -6.27 12.20
C CYS A 168 -12.34 -6.51 12.89
N LEU A 169 -12.32 -6.59 14.22
CA LEU A 169 -11.10 -6.87 14.98
C LEU A 169 -10.53 -8.24 14.58
N ASN A 170 -11.36 -9.28 14.53
CA ASN A 170 -10.95 -10.64 14.17
C ASN A 170 -10.33 -10.68 12.77
N ASP A 171 -10.98 -10.04 11.79
CA ASP A 171 -10.49 -9.98 10.41
C ASP A 171 -9.14 -9.24 10.32
N LEU A 172 -9.00 -8.09 10.98
CA LEU A 172 -7.75 -7.32 10.99
C LEU A 172 -6.60 -8.09 11.66
N LEU A 173 -6.85 -8.71 12.82
CA LEU A 173 -5.87 -9.54 13.53
C LEU A 173 -5.43 -10.74 12.68
N PHE A 174 -6.39 -11.43 12.07
CA PHE A 174 -6.11 -12.57 11.20
C PHE A 174 -5.27 -12.16 9.99
N ARG A 175 -5.67 -11.11 9.26
CA ARG A 175 -4.94 -10.62 8.07
C ARG A 175 -3.53 -10.13 8.40
N SER A 176 -3.36 -9.47 9.55
CA SER A 176 -2.03 -9.08 10.03
C SER A 176 -1.16 -10.30 10.30
N ARG A 177 -1.69 -11.31 11.02
CA ARG A 177 -0.96 -12.55 11.35
C ARG A 177 -0.52 -13.34 10.12
N ILE A 178 -1.36 -13.43 9.09
CA ILE A 178 -1.02 -14.15 7.84
C ILE A 178 -0.20 -13.30 6.86
N GLY A 179 0.11 -12.04 7.19
CA GLY A 179 0.88 -11.12 6.34
C GLY A 179 0.10 -10.48 5.19
N ALA A 180 -1.21 -10.73 5.08
CA ALA A 180 -2.07 -10.10 4.07
C ALA A 180 -2.32 -8.60 4.34
N LEU A 181 -2.13 -8.17 5.60
CA LEU A 181 -2.15 -6.78 6.00
C LEU A 181 -0.78 -6.43 6.64
N PRO A 182 0.14 -5.77 5.90
CA PRO A 182 1.50 -5.51 6.36
C PRO A 182 1.54 -4.33 7.35
N VAL A 183 0.98 -4.53 8.54
CA VAL A 183 0.97 -3.57 9.64
C VAL A 183 1.57 -4.18 10.89
N GLU A 184 2.03 -3.31 11.78
CA GLU A 184 2.40 -3.69 13.14
C GLU A 184 1.31 -3.20 14.11
N ILE A 185 0.64 -4.13 14.79
CA ILE A 185 -0.41 -3.77 15.74
C ILE A 185 0.24 -3.53 17.10
N ALA A 186 0.38 -2.25 17.47
CA ALA A 186 1.00 -1.84 18.72
C ALA A 186 0.14 -2.22 19.94
N ALA A 187 -1.18 -2.03 19.83
CA ALA A 187 -2.13 -2.42 20.85
C ALA A 187 -3.56 -2.53 20.30
N VAL A 188 -4.39 -3.26 21.02
CA VAL A 188 -5.85 -3.18 20.91
C VAL A 188 -6.38 -2.43 22.13
N VAL A 189 -7.09 -1.33 21.89
CA VAL A 189 -7.76 -0.53 22.91
C VAL A 189 -9.24 -0.86 22.89
N SER A 190 -9.83 -1.04 24.07
CA SER A 190 -11.26 -1.28 24.20
C SER A 190 -11.83 -0.61 25.43
N ASN A 191 -13.08 -0.16 25.34
CA ASN A 191 -13.84 0.32 26.49
C ASN A 191 -14.49 -0.82 27.29
N HIS A 192 -14.32 -2.07 26.84
CA HIS A 192 -14.76 -3.29 27.52
C HIS A 192 -13.67 -4.38 27.49
N THR A 193 -13.80 -5.43 28.29
CA THR A 193 -12.81 -6.52 28.39
C THR A 193 -13.13 -7.72 27.49
N ASP A 194 -14.25 -7.70 26.73
CA ASP A 194 -14.79 -8.83 25.96
C ASP A 194 -13.77 -9.54 25.05
N PHE A 195 -12.82 -8.81 24.47
CA PHE A 195 -11.84 -9.34 23.52
C PHE A 195 -10.42 -9.52 24.08
N GLN A 196 -10.23 -9.38 25.39
CA GLN A 196 -8.90 -9.45 25.99
C GLN A 196 -8.20 -10.80 25.73
N GLU A 197 -8.91 -11.91 25.94
CA GLU A 197 -8.36 -13.27 25.71
C GLU A 197 -8.03 -13.51 24.24
N LEU A 198 -8.93 -13.10 23.35
CA LEU A 198 -8.71 -13.18 21.90
C LEU A 198 -7.44 -12.42 21.51
N VAL A 199 -7.32 -11.15 21.90
CA VAL A 199 -6.17 -10.30 21.56
C VAL A 199 -4.88 -10.90 22.14
N GLY A 200 -4.94 -11.43 23.36
CA GLY A 200 -3.84 -12.16 23.99
C GLY A 200 -3.40 -13.39 23.19
N SER A 201 -4.33 -14.15 22.62
CA SER A 201 -4.00 -15.28 21.73
C SER A 201 -3.29 -14.85 20.43
N TYR A 202 -3.41 -13.57 20.06
CA TYR A 202 -2.66 -12.96 18.96
C TYR A 202 -1.25 -12.48 19.34
N GLY A 203 -0.92 -12.47 20.63
CA GLY A 203 0.35 -11.93 21.15
C GLY A 203 0.39 -10.40 21.13
N VAL A 204 -0.77 -9.74 21.02
CA VAL A 204 -0.88 -8.28 20.93
C VAL A 204 -1.23 -7.70 22.31
N PRO A 205 -0.66 -6.54 22.72
CA PRO A 205 -1.06 -5.87 23.95
C PRO A 205 -2.53 -5.45 23.94
N PHE A 206 -3.25 -5.74 25.02
CA PHE A 206 -4.62 -5.28 25.24
C PHE A 206 -4.65 -4.15 26.27
N ARG A 207 -5.34 -3.05 25.95
CA ARG A 207 -5.52 -1.89 26.83
C ARG A 207 -7.01 -1.66 27.07
N HIS A 208 -7.43 -1.84 28.32
CA HIS A 208 -8.80 -1.55 28.74
C HIS A 208 -8.89 -0.09 29.22
N ILE A 209 -9.54 0.76 28.44
CA ILE A 209 -9.76 2.18 28.76
C ILE A 209 -11.28 2.40 28.87
N PRO A 210 -11.86 2.26 30.08
CA PRO A 210 -13.30 2.41 30.27
C PRO A 210 -13.75 3.86 30.06
N VAL A 211 -14.86 4.04 29.36
CA VAL A 211 -15.43 5.36 29.05
C VAL A 211 -16.81 5.50 29.67
N THR A 212 -16.98 6.53 30.49
CA THR A 212 -18.27 7.03 30.98
C THR A 212 -18.46 8.47 30.50
N LYS A 213 -19.62 9.08 30.77
CA LYS A 213 -19.87 10.48 30.42
C LYS A 213 -18.88 11.43 31.11
N ASP A 214 -18.53 11.15 32.35
CA ASP A 214 -17.69 12.02 33.18
C ASP A 214 -16.19 11.74 33.00
N THR A 215 -15.84 10.53 32.53
CA THR A 215 -14.43 10.10 32.37
C THR A 215 -13.90 10.19 30.94
N LYS A 216 -14.70 10.73 30.01
CA LYS A 216 -14.36 10.74 28.57
C LYS A 216 -13.06 11.48 28.29
N ALA A 217 -12.87 12.65 28.88
CA ALA A 217 -11.67 13.46 28.66
C ALA A 217 -10.39 12.73 29.14
N GLN A 218 -10.46 12.05 30.28
CA GLN A 218 -9.35 11.27 30.82
C GLN A 218 -9.05 10.05 29.94
N ALA A 219 -10.07 9.34 29.47
CA ALA A 219 -9.92 8.19 28.59
C ALA A 219 -9.28 8.58 27.24
N GLU A 220 -9.68 9.70 26.66
CA GLU A 220 -9.08 10.20 25.41
C GLU A 220 -7.64 10.69 25.61
N ALA A 221 -7.33 11.28 26.77
CA ALA A 221 -5.96 11.63 27.14
C ALA A 221 -5.07 10.38 27.28
N GLU A 222 -5.56 9.32 27.91
CA GLU A 222 -4.85 8.04 28.03
C GLU A 222 -4.60 7.40 26.65
N LEU A 223 -5.58 7.45 25.75
CA LEU A 223 -5.40 7.00 24.37
C LEU A 223 -4.31 7.81 23.64
N LEU A 224 -4.29 9.13 23.81
CA LEU A 224 -3.28 9.99 23.19
C LEU A 224 -1.87 9.73 23.73
N GLU A 225 -1.73 9.47 25.04
CA GLU A 225 -0.45 9.06 25.62
C GLU A 225 0.02 7.74 25.04
N LEU A 226 -0.87 6.74 24.91
CA LEU A 226 -0.54 5.47 24.26
C LEU A 226 -0.08 5.70 22.82
N VAL A 227 -0.82 6.50 22.04
CA VAL A 227 -0.48 6.83 20.65
C VAL A 227 0.90 7.47 20.55
N ARG A 228 1.25 8.39 21.46
CA ARG A 228 2.57 9.03 21.51
C ARG A 228 3.66 8.05 21.92
N ALA A 229 3.48 7.37 23.05
CA ALA A 229 4.49 6.49 23.64
C ALA A 229 4.85 5.32 22.71
N GLU A 230 3.86 4.80 21.99
CA GLU A 230 4.03 3.69 21.06
C GLU A 230 4.34 4.15 19.62
N ASN A 231 4.54 5.44 19.36
CA ASN A 231 4.77 5.99 18.00
C ASN A 231 3.73 5.50 16.98
N VAL A 232 2.46 5.56 17.34
CA VAL A 232 1.36 5.07 16.50
C VAL A 232 1.08 6.05 15.37
N GLU A 233 1.05 5.52 14.15
CA GLU A 233 0.84 6.29 12.92
C GLU A 233 -0.64 6.34 12.52
N LEU A 234 -1.41 5.30 12.87
CA LEU A 234 -2.82 5.17 12.51
C LEU A 234 -3.65 4.53 13.62
N VAL A 235 -4.79 5.14 13.91
CA VAL A 235 -5.83 4.61 14.80
C VAL A 235 -6.98 4.08 13.93
N VAL A 236 -7.36 2.82 14.14
CA VAL A 236 -8.45 2.17 13.41
C VAL A 236 -9.61 1.90 14.35
N LEU A 237 -10.76 2.51 14.09
CA LEU A 237 -12.00 2.26 14.83
C LEU A 237 -12.67 1.00 14.25
N ALA A 238 -12.22 -0.16 14.71
CA ALA A 238 -12.77 -1.46 14.39
C ALA A 238 -14.08 -1.68 15.16
N ARG A 239 -15.14 -0.96 14.77
CA ARG A 239 -16.46 -0.96 15.44
C ARG A 239 -16.40 -0.45 16.87
N TYR A 240 -15.57 0.56 17.11
CA TYR A 240 -15.60 1.35 18.33
C TYR A 240 -16.87 2.20 18.36
N MET A 241 -17.68 2.06 19.42
CA MET A 241 -19.03 2.61 19.49
C MET A 241 -19.11 3.96 20.23
N GLN A 242 -18.03 4.40 20.88
CA GLN A 242 -18.02 5.73 21.50
C GLN A 242 -17.72 6.79 20.44
N VAL A 243 -18.47 7.89 20.50
CA VAL A 243 -18.21 9.07 19.69
C VAL A 243 -16.93 9.73 20.19
N LEU A 244 -15.95 9.96 19.32
CA LEU A 244 -14.73 10.70 19.67
C LEU A 244 -15.04 12.18 19.86
N SER A 245 -14.35 12.87 20.76
CA SER A 245 -14.46 14.32 20.87
C SER A 245 -13.88 15.03 19.64
N ASP A 246 -14.30 16.27 19.43
CA ASP A 246 -13.76 17.13 18.38
C ASP A 246 -12.27 17.39 18.57
N ASP A 247 -11.80 17.47 19.82
CA ASP A 247 -10.40 17.69 20.16
C ASP A 247 -9.54 16.49 19.75
N LEU A 248 -9.97 15.28 20.12
CA LEU A 248 -9.30 14.04 19.73
C LEU A 248 -9.26 13.89 18.19
N CYS A 249 -10.36 14.20 17.50
CA CYS A 249 -10.41 14.17 16.04
C CYS A 249 -9.41 15.15 15.40
N LYS A 250 -9.21 16.34 15.98
CA LYS A 250 -8.22 17.32 15.51
C LYS A 250 -6.79 16.83 15.72
N GLN A 251 -6.48 16.32 16.91
CA GLN A 251 -5.13 15.83 17.24
C GLN A 251 -4.71 14.62 16.39
N LEU A 252 -5.68 13.82 15.96
CA LEU A 252 -5.48 12.63 15.12
C LEU A 252 -5.97 12.84 13.68
N SER A 253 -6.12 14.08 13.23
CA SER A 253 -6.54 14.38 11.85
C SER A 253 -5.63 13.69 10.84
N GLY A 254 -6.23 13.05 9.82
CA GLY A 254 -5.52 12.25 8.83
C GLY A 254 -4.98 10.89 9.33
N ARG A 255 -5.15 10.57 10.62
CA ARG A 255 -4.62 9.36 11.28
C ARG A 255 -5.69 8.53 11.98
N ILE A 256 -6.97 8.73 11.63
CA ILE A 256 -8.08 7.89 12.08
C ILE A 256 -8.81 7.32 10.87
N ILE A 257 -9.04 6.01 10.89
CA ILE A 257 -9.96 5.34 9.97
C ILE A 257 -11.10 4.73 10.78
N ASN A 258 -12.34 4.99 10.36
CA ASN A 258 -13.52 4.36 10.94
C ASN A 258 -14.06 3.25 10.03
N ILE A 259 -14.36 2.08 10.60
CA ILE A 259 -14.94 0.96 9.86
C ILE A 259 -16.40 0.77 10.27
N HIS A 260 -17.30 1.02 9.33
CA HIS A 260 -18.73 0.75 9.46
C HIS A 260 -19.14 -0.42 8.55
N HIS A 261 -20.08 -1.24 9.00
CA HIS A 261 -20.60 -2.38 8.23
C HIS A 261 -21.83 -2.00 7.37
N SER A 262 -22.04 -0.70 7.12
CA SER A 262 -23.18 -0.16 6.36
C SER A 262 -22.70 0.80 5.28
N PHE A 263 -23.46 1.03 4.21
CA PHE A 263 -23.10 2.04 3.23
C PHE A 263 -23.43 3.45 3.76
N LEU A 264 -22.44 4.36 3.76
CA LEU A 264 -22.72 5.80 3.85
C LEU A 264 -23.24 6.29 2.49
N PRO A 265 -24.24 7.19 2.43
CA PRO A 265 -24.80 8.02 3.50
C PRO A 265 -26.10 7.49 4.14
N SER A 266 -26.50 6.24 3.86
CA SER A 266 -27.90 5.81 4.00
C SER A 266 -28.44 5.73 5.44
N PHE A 267 -27.61 5.68 6.49
CA PHE A 267 -28.08 5.65 7.88
C PHE A 267 -27.11 6.37 8.83
N LYS A 268 -27.51 7.55 9.36
CA LYS A 268 -26.82 8.20 10.49
C LYS A 268 -27.34 7.60 11.80
N GLY A 269 -26.48 6.96 12.59
CA GLY A 269 -26.70 6.70 14.02
C GLY A 269 -27.68 5.58 14.40
N ALA A 270 -27.69 5.23 15.69
CA ALA A 270 -28.31 4.03 16.24
C ALA A 270 -29.84 3.94 16.04
N LYS A 271 -30.28 2.85 15.41
CA LYS A 271 -31.67 2.43 15.09
C LYS A 271 -32.38 3.26 14.00
N PRO A 272 -32.68 2.68 12.82
CA PRO A 272 -33.40 3.37 11.76
C PRO A 272 -34.89 3.48 12.10
N VAL A 273 -35.34 4.71 12.38
CA VAL A 273 -36.73 5.12 12.18
C VAL A 273 -36.79 5.73 10.76
N PRO A 274 -37.77 5.38 9.91
CA PRO A 274 -37.79 5.83 8.51
C PRO A 274 -37.81 7.37 8.39
N PRO A 275 -37.20 7.92 7.34
CA PRO A 275 -36.89 9.35 7.25
C PRO A 275 -38.16 10.18 6.97
N GLY A 276 -38.43 11.12 7.88
CA GLY A 276 -39.22 12.33 7.59
C GLY A 276 -38.34 13.40 6.93
N PRO A 277 -38.92 14.32 6.13
CA PRO A 277 -38.16 15.19 5.24
C PRO A 277 -37.63 16.43 5.97
N CYS A 278 -36.34 16.74 5.77
CA CYS A 278 -35.61 18.02 5.95
C CYS A 278 -34.23 17.76 6.59
N ALA A 279 -33.13 18.42 6.26
CA ALA A 279 -32.84 19.52 5.33
C ALA A 279 -31.34 19.45 4.98
N ARG A 280 -30.97 20.27 4.00
CA ARG A 280 -29.68 20.45 3.30
C ARG A 280 -28.42 20.42 4.17
#